data_AF-A0A525C5A7-F1
#
_entry.id   AF-A0A525C5A7-F1
#
_cell.length_a   1.000
_cell.length_b   1.000
_cell.length_c   1.000
_cell.angle_alpha   90.00
_cell.angle_beta   90.00
_cell.angle_gamma   90.00
#
_symmetry.space_group_name_H-M   'P 1'
#
loop_
_entity.id
_entity.type
_entity.pdbx_description
1 polymer ?
#
loop_
_entity_poly.entity_id
_entity_poly.type
_entity_poly.pdbx_seq_one_letter_code
_entity_poly.pdbx_strand_id
1 'polypeptide(L)'
;MTPDDVQKLREDCKIATAALSRVTVDGYYPDYPSEIEGFMESLSESPWYVADYSPDVAMAVESNLKTADLKDIFTLLTYYCRSERFSDGAWLRILKEDKIAPIISRLECLLESS
;
A
#
# COMPACT_ATOMS: atom_id res chain seq x y z
N MET A 1 2.21 2.65 -15.47
CA MET A 1 1.03 2.17 -14.75
C MET A 1 0.01 1.78 -15.80
N THR A 2 -0.31 0.49 -15.83
CA THR A 2 -1.17 -0.22 -16.77
C THR A 2 -2.27 -0.95 -15.99
N PRO A 3 -3.33 -1.43 -16.65
CA PRO A 3 -4.31 -2.31 -15.99
C PRO A 3 -3.67 -3.56 -15.36
N ASP A 4 -2.64 -4.13 -15.99
CA ASP A 4 -1.91 -5.28 -15.46
C ASP A 4 -1.16 -4.95 -14.16
N ASP A 5 -0.62 -3.73 -14.04
CA ASP A 5 0.02 -3.26 -12.81
C ASP A 5 -0.99 -3.24 -11.66
N VAL A 6 -2.20 -2.72 -11.89
CA VAL A 6 -3.26 -2.64 -10.88
C VAL A 6 -3.79 -4.03 -10.52
N GLN A 7 -3.93 -4.93 -11.50
CA GLN A 7 -4.30 -6.31 -11.25
C GLN A 7 -3.24 -7.03 -10.39
N LYS A 8 -1.96 -6.83 -10.69
CA LYS A 8 -0.87 -7.37 -9.87
C LYS A 8 -0.90 -6.82 -8.45
N LEU A 9 -1.07 -5.51 -8.27
CA LEU A 9 -1.21 -4.87 -6.96
C LEU A 9 -2.36 -5.51 -6.14
N ARG A 10 -3.49 -5.77 -6.78
CA ARG A 10 -4.65 -6.44 -6.17
C ARG A 10 -4.33 -7.86 -5.75
N GLU A 11 -3.62 -8.62 -6.58
CA GLU A 11 -3.22 -10.00 -6.27
C GLU A 11 -2.20 -10.06 -5.13
N ASP A 12 -1.15 -9.24 -5.18
CA ASP A 12 -0.15 -9.13 -4.11
C ASP A 12 -0.82 -8.77 -2.77
N CYS A 13 -1.71 -7.77 -2.78
CA CYS A 13 -2.45 -7.35 -1.60
C CYS A 13 -3.31 -8.49 -1.03
N LYS A 14 -4.00 -9.26 -1.89
CA LYS A 14 -4.81 -10.40 -1.45
C LYS A 14 -3.95 -11.50 -0.81
N ILE A 15 -2.81 -11.81 -1.42
CA ILE A 15 -1.85 -12.80 -0.93
C ILE A 15 -1.28 -12.37 0.43
N ALA A 16 -0.86 -11.11 0.55
CA ALA A 16 -0.36 -10.53 1.80
C ALA A 16 -1.42 -10.54 2.92
N THR A 17 -2.66 -10.13 2.63
CA THR A 17 -3.76 -10.17 3.59
C THR A 17 -4.08 -11.59 4.06
N ALA A 18 -4.04 -12.58 3.16
CA ALA A 18 -4.23 -13.99 3.53
C ALA A 18 -3.10 -14.53 4.44
N ALA A 19 -1.91 -13.93 4.39
CA ALA A 19 -0.77 -14.28 5.21
C ALA A 19 -0.78 -13.65 6.61
N LEU A 20 -1.70 -12.71 6.92
CA LEU A 20 -1.77 -11.99 8.19
C LEU A 20 -1.77 -12.89 9.43
N SER A 21 -2.38 -14.07 9.36
CA SER A 21 -2.45 -15.02 10.49
C SER A 21 -1.11 -15.66 10.84
N ARG A 22 -0.10 -15.55 9.96
CA ARG A 22 1.26 -16.05 10.16
C ARG A 22 2.21 -15.00 10.71
N VAL A 23 1.78 -13.74 10.83
CA VAL A 23 2.59 -12.70 11.46
C VAL A 23 2.74 -13.04 12.94
N THR A 24 3.98 -13.17 13.40
CA THR A 24 4.29 -13.30 14.82
C THR A 24 4.83 -11.98 15.36
N VAL A 25 4.74 -11.78 16.66
CA VAL A 25 5.29 -10.60 17.34
C VAL A 25 6.15 -11.13 18.49
N ASP A 26 7.29 -11.70 18.12
CA ASP A 26 8.26 -12.22 19.08
C ASP A 26 9.22 -11.08 19.46
N GLY A 27 8.79 -10.22 20.40
CA GLY A 27 9.55 -9.09 20.89
C GLY A 27 8.94 -7.74 20.52
N TYR A 28 9.76 -6.79 20.04
CA TYR A 28 9.32 -5.42 19.75
C TYR A 28 8.86 -5.22 18.30
N TYR A 29 9.27 -6.10 17.37
CA TYR A 29 9.00 -5.97 15.94
C TYR A 29 8.16 -7.15 15.43
N PRO A 30 7.20 -6.91 14.52
CA PRO A 30 6.50 -8.00 13.83
C PRO A 30 7.46 -8.77 12.91
N ASP A 31 7.36 -10.09 12.94
CA ASP A 31 7.98 -10.95 11.94
C ASP A 31 6.97 -11.21 10.82
N TYR A 32 7.30 -10.74 9.62
CA TYR A 32 6.41 -10.77 8.48
C TYR A 32 6.69 -12.02 7.62
N PRO A 33 5.66 -12.80 7.25
CA PRO A 33 5.84 -13.87 6.28
C PRO A 33 6.22 -13.27 4.92
N SER A 34 6.93 -14.06 4.10
CA SER A 34 7.51 -13.60 2.84
C SER A 34 6.50 -13.03 1.85
N GLU A 35 5.23 -13.41 1.94
CA GLU A 35 4.13 -12.84 1.16
C GLU A 35 3.87 -11.36 1.47
N ILE A 36 3.97 -10.98 2.75
CA ILE A 36 3.85 -9.58 3.15
C ILE A 36 5.12 -8.84 2.76
N GLU A 37 6.30 -9.40 3.03
CA GLU A 37 7.58 -8.80 2.64
C GLU A 37 7.67 -8.55 1.13
N GLY A 38 7.29 -9.53 0.31
CA GLY A 38 7.27 -9.40 -1.15
C GLY A 38 6.26 -8.35 -1.62
N PHE A 39 5.15 -8.15 -0.90
CA PHE A 39 4.23 -7.06 -1.19
C PHE A 39 4.81 -5.68 -0.78
N MET A 40 5.54 -5.61 0.34
CA MET A 40 6.25 -4.37 0.71
C MET A 40 7.29 -4.00 -0.34
N GLU A 41 8.04 -4.99 -0.83
CA GLU A 41 9.05 -4.83 -1.88
C GLU A 41 8.40 -4.36 -3.18
N SER A 42 7.28 -4.96 -3.60
CA SER A 42 6.62 -4.56 -4.85
C SER A 42 6.11 -3.11 -4.82
N LEU A 43 5.66 -2.60 -3.66
CA LEU A 43 5.30 -1.17 -3.50
C LEU A 43 6.50 -0.22 -3.46
N SER A 44 7.72 -0.74 -3.28
CA SER A 44 8.95 0.05 -3.32
C SER A 44 9.49 0.26 -4.74
N GLU A 45 8.85 -0.34 -5.73
CA GLU A 45 9.22 -0.26 -7.15
C GLU A 45 8.29 0.67 -7.95
N SER A 46 8.71 0.99 -9.18
CA SER A 46 7.88 1.71 -10.14
C SER A 46 6.67 0.84 -10.55
N PRO A 47 5.46 1.41 -10.72
CA PRO A 47 5.14 2.84 -10.71
C PRO A 47 4.71 3.41 -9.34
N TRP A 48 4.71 2.60 -8.29
CA TRP A 48 4.10 2.95 -7.00
C TRP A 48 4.96 3.89 -6.16
N TYR A 49 6.28 3.74 -6.28
CA TYR A 49 7.24 4.51 -5.50
C TYR A 49 7.54 5.88 -6.10
N VAL A 50 7.41 6.93 -5.27
CA VAL A 50 7.74 8.32 -5.60
C VAL A 50 8.76 8.85 -4.59
N ALA A 51 9.97 9.19 -5.05
CA ALA A 51 11.08 9.54 -4.16
C ALA A 51 10.83 10.80 -3.32
N ASP A 52 10.14 11.79 -3.89
CA ASP A 52 9.87 13.12 -3.31
C ASP A 52 8.46 13.26 -2.70
N TYR A 53 7.90 12.15 -2.22
CA TYR A 53 6.59 12.16 -1.57
C TYR A 53 6.56 13.04 -0.29
N SER A 54 5.37 13.58 0.03
CA SER A 54 5.12 14.32 1.28
C SER A 54 4.15 13.55 2.18
N PRO A 55 4.52 13.24 3.45
CA PRO A 55 3.63 12.59 4.40
C PRO A 55 2.34 13.39 4.66
N ASP A 56 2.40 14.73 4.70
CA ASP A 56 1.23 15.58 4.92
C ASP A 56 0.22 15.46 3.77
N VAL A 57 0.73 15.41 2.54
CA VAL A 57 -0.09 15.18 1.34
C VAL A 57 -0.70 13.78 1.41
N ALA A 58 0.08 12.75 1.75
CA ALA A 58 -0.42 11.38 1.88
C ALA A 58 -1.59 11.28 2.89
N MET A 59 -1.47 11.91 4.06
CA MET A 59 -2.55 11.92 5.07
C MET A 59 -3.80 12.67 4.58
N ALA A 60 -3.62 13.77 3.85
CA ALA A 60 -4.73 14.50 3.25
C ALA A 60 -5.44 13.68 2.16
N VAL A 61 -4.67 12.95 1.35
CA VAL A 61 -5.18 12.03 0.33
C VAL A 61 -5.91 10.86 0.97
N GLU A 62 -5.37 10.23 2.01
CA GLU A 62 -6.04 9.15 2.74
C GLU A 62 -7.41 9.61 3.26
N SER A 63 -7.49 10.85 3.76
CA SER A 63 -8.74 11.43 4.27
C SER A 63 -9.76 11.78 3.16
N ASN A 64 -9.32 11.92 1.91
CA ASN A 64 -10.17 12.32 0.79
C ASN A 64 -9.85 11.54 -0.51
N LEU A 65 -9.81 10.21 -0.40
CA LEU A 65 -9.37 9.33 -1.49
C LEU A 65 -10.23 9.43 -2.77
N LYS A 66 -11.51 9.81 -2.64
CA LYS A 66 -12.46 9.89 -3.76
C LYS A 66 -12.05 10.91 -4.82
N THR A 67 -11.37 11.98 -4.43
CA THR A 67 -10.93 13.04 -5.36
C THR A 67 -9.47 12.91 -5.77
N ALA A 68 -8.73 11.94 -5.20
CA ALA A 68 -7.31 11.76 -5.43
C ALA A 68 -7.01 11.46 -6.91
N ASP A 69 -5.99 12.09 -7.46
CA ASP A 69 -5.46 11.75 -8.79
C ASP A 69 -4.36 10.66 -8.72
N LEU A 70 -3.74 10.30 -9.85
CA LEU A 70 -2.70 9.27 -9.86
C LEU A 70 -1.48 9.64 -9.02
N LYS A 71 -1.08 10.92 -9.02
CA LYS A 71 0.08 11.38 -8.25
C LYS A 71 -0.22 11.31 -6.75
N ASP A 72 -1.44 11.67 -6.35
CA ASP A 72 -1.93 11.52 -4.98
C ASP A 72 -1.90 10.05 -4.53
N ILE A 73 -2.37 9.13 -5.38
CA ILE A 73 -2.35 7.70 -5.06
C ILE A 73 -0.92 7.18 -4.91
N PHE A 74 0.01 7.51 -5.81
CA PHE A 74 1.40 7.07 -5.68
C PHE A 74 2.08 7.65 -4.44
N THR A 75 1.73 8.89 -4.07
CA THR A 75 2.17 9.52 -2.82
C THR A 75 1.69 8.73 -1.60
N LEU A 76 0.41 8.32 -1.58
CA LEU A 76 -0.17 7.53 -0.49
C LEU A 76 0.43 6.11 -0.41
N LEU A 77 0.60 5.42 -1.55
CA LEU A 77 1.23 4.10 -1.58
C LEU A 77 2.69 4.15 -1.12
N THR A 78 3.43 5.18 -1.51
CA THR A 78 4.81 5.40 -1.02
C THR A 78 4.83 5.63 0.49
N TYR A 79 3.89 6.42 1.01
CA TYR A 79 3.77 6.66 2.45
C TYR A 79 3.52 5.36 3.22
N TYR A 80 2.60 4.52 2.76
CA TYR A 80 2.36 3.20 3.34
C TYR A 80 3.58 2.28 3.25
N CYS A 81 4.23 2.19 2.08
CA CYS A 81 5.44 1.40 1.90
C CYS A 81 6.52 1.77 2.94
N ARG A 82 6.70 3.06 3.21
CA ARG A 82 7.71 3.56 4.14
C ARG A 82 7.28 3.54 5.61
N SER A 83 6.01 3.32 5.91
CA SER A 83 5.46 3.47 7.27
C SER A 83 6.11 2.53 8.29
N GLU A 84 6.52 1.33 7.88
CA GLU A 84 7.22 0.37 8.76
C GLU A 84 8.53 0.93 9.32
N ARG A 85 9.21 1.82 8.57
CA ARG A 85 10.48 2.43 9.01
C ARG A 85 10.30 3.42 10.16
N PHE A 86 9.06 3.85 10.42
CA PHE A 86 8.73 4.90 11.37
C PHE A 86 7.79 4.43 12.47
N SER A 87 7.08 3.32 12.26
CA SER A 87 6.20 2.72 13.25
C SER A 87 6.14 1.22 13.02
N ASP A 88 6.68 0.48 13.98
CA ASP A 88 6.62 -0.99 13.99
C ASP A 88 5.15 -1.45 13.95
N GLY A 89 4.86 -2.44 13.10
CA GLY A 89 3.51 -2.93 12.90
C GLY A 89 2.62 -2.02 12.05
N ALA A 90 3.16 -1.00 11.38
CA ALA A 90 2.36 -0.16 10.49
C ALA A 90 1.72 -0.97 9.36
N TRP A 91 2.47 -1.86 8.71
CA TRP A 91 1.94 -2.76 7.69
C TRP A 91 0.92 -3.74 8.22
N LEU A 92 1.11 -4.20 9.46
CA LEU A 92 0.14 -5.08 10.12
C LEU A 92 -1.21 -4.35 10.27
N ARG A 93 -1.20 -3.07 10.64
CA ARG A 93 -2.42 -2.25 10.72
C ARG A 93 -3.01 -1.98 9.34
N ILE A 94 -2.20 -1.55 8.37
CA ILE A 94 -2.62 -1.24 6.99
C ILE A 94 -3.39 -2.42 6.38
N LEU A 95 -2.84 -3.63 6.51
CA LEU A 95 -3.46 -4.85 5.98
C LEU A 95 -4.69 -5.29 6.80
N LYS A 96 -4.64 -5.20 8.14
CA LYS A 96 -5.79 -5.54 9.00
C LYS A 96 -6.99 -4.62 8.81
N GLU A 97 -6.74 -3.34 8.56
CA GLU A 97 -7.77 -2.32 8.36
C GLU A 97 -8.19 -2.20 6.88
N ASP A 98 -7.69 -3.09 6.00
CA ASP A 98 -7.99 -3.13 4.57
C ASP A 98 -7.78 -1.77 3.86
N LYS A 99 -6.73 -1.05 4.25
CA LYS A 99 -6.46 0.32 3.79
C LYS A 99 -6.09 0.41 2.31
N ILE A 100 -5.66 -0.69 1.71
CA ILE A 100 -5.21 -0.75 0.31
C ILE A 100 -6.39 -0.97 -0.66
N ALA A 101 -7.45 -1.69 -0.25
CA ALA A 101 -8.56 -1.99 -1.15
C ALA A 101 -9.26 -0.72 -1.70
N PRO A 102 -9.56 0.32 -0.90
CA PRO A 102 -10.10 1.58 -1.42
C PRO A 102 -9.17 2.28 -2.42
N ILE A 103 -7.84 2.14 -2.24
CA ILE A 103 -6.83 2.73 -3.13
C ILE A 103 -6.88 2.03 -4.50
N ILE A 104 -6.93 0.71 -4.51
CA ILE A 104 -7.06 -0.09 -5.73
C ILE A 104 -8.34 0.30 -6.48
N SER A 105 -9.49 0.39 -5.79
CA SER A 105 -10.74 0.83 -6.41
C SER A 105 -10.63 2.23 -7.03
N ARG A 106 -9.91 3.16 -6.37
CA ARG A 106 -9.69 4.50 -6.95
C ARG A 106 -8.79 4.45 -8.20
N LEU A 107 -7.74 3.63 -8.19
CA LEU A 107 -6.87 3.43 -9.35
C LEU A 107 -7.64 2.88 -10.56
N GLU A 108 -8.52 1.90 -10.34
CA GLU A 108 -9.37 1.34 -11.40
C GLU A 108 -10.28 2.40 -12.01
N CYS A 109 -10.95 3.22 -11.20
CA CYS A 109 -11.76 4.33 -11.71
C CYS A 109 -10.95 5.35 -12.54
N LEU A 110 -9.70 5.60 -12.15
CA LEU A 110 -8.82 6.51 -12.89
C LEU A 110 -8.38 5.93 -14.24
N LEU A 111 -8.18 4.60 -14.31
CA LEU A 111 -7.85 3.90 -15.55
C LEU A 111 -9.03 3.79 -16.52
N GLU A 112 -10.26 3.60 -16.03
CA GLU A 112 -11.47 3.61 -16.87
C GLU A 112 -11.78 4.99 -17.46
N SER A 113 -11.26 6.06 -16.84
CA SER A 113 -11.48 7.44 -17.24
C SER A 113 -10.37 8.01 -18.14
N SER A 114 -9.33 7.22 -18.44
CA SER A 114 -8.15 7.59 -19.23
C SER A 114 -8.25 7.07 -20.66
#